data_AF-H6N6B9-F1
#
_entry.id   AF-H6N6B9-F1
#
_cell.length_a   1.000
_cell.length_b   1.000
_cell.length_c   1.000
_cell.angle_alpha   90.00
_cell.angle_beta   90.00
_cell.angle_gamma   90.00
#
_symmetry.space_group_name_H-M   'P 1'
#
loop_
_entity.id
_entity.type
_entity.pdbx_description
1 polymer ?
#
loop_
_entity_poly.entity_id
_entity_poly.type
_entity_poly.pdbx_seq_one_letter_code
_entity_poly.pdbx_strand_id
1 'polypeptide(L)'
;MPKLPIIGSVLVVGGGAGVGGVAMEFSKPKGRNISLAKNKKPSPFKMPTRCEFFWIQDSGKRTVKKIEESRLQREIKEQKTEDLWKRLDSDCSVKWKIYVAKRYVSGSSRMNQWVYEDGDQKHSWTVI
;
A
#
# COMPACT_ATOMS: atom_id res chain seq x y z
N MET A 1 39.91 -39.89 17.86
CA MET A 1 39.53 -40.75 16.70
C MET A 1 38.54 -41.78 17.22
N PRO A 2 37.40 -42.11 16.56
CA PRO A 2 37.18 -42.36 15.11
C PRO A 2 36.13 -41.41 14.49
N LYS A 3 36.23 -40.94 13.23
CA LYS A 3 36.10 -41.56 11.88
C LYS A 3 34.65 -41.98 11.51
N LEU A 4 34.10 -41.24 10.53
CA LEU A 4 32.84 -41.41 9.80
C LEU A 4 32.63 -42.84 9.25
N PRO A 5 31.39 -43.16 8.84
CA PRO A 5 31.23 -43.65 7.48
C PRO A 5 30.20 -42.87 6.66
N ILE A 6 30.64 -42.54 5.45
CA ILE A 6 29.86 -42.15 4.28
C ILE A 6 29.25 -43.42 3.69
N ILE A 7 27.92 -43.47 3.53
CA ILE A 7 27.21 -44.44 2.68
C ILE A 7 25.95 -43.69 2.19
N GLY A 8 25.69 -43.39 0.92
CA GLY A 8 26.19 -43.94 -0.33
C GLY A 8 25.10 -44.81 -0.98
N SER A 9 24.73 -44.48 -2.21
CA SER A 9 23.90 -45.23 -3.20
C SER A 9 22.44 -44.73 -3.35
N VAL A 10 21.90 -44.17 -4.45
CA VAL A 10 22.09 -44.22 -5.93
C VAL A 10 20.94 -44.98 -6.63
N LEU A 11 20.29 -44.23 -7.55
CA LEU A 11 19.53 -44.60 -8.75
C LEU A 11 18.23 -45.43 -8.64
N VAL A 12 17.11 -44.79 -9.02
CA VAL A 12 16.11 -45.44 -9.88
C VAL A 12 16.08 -44.71 -11.22
N VAL A 13 16.49 -45.48 -12.23
CA VAL A 13 16.41 -45.22 -13.65
C VAL A 13 14.97 -45.47 -14.12
N GLY A 14 14.45 -44.55 -14.91
CA GLY A 14 13.23 -44.72 -15.71
C GLY A 14 12.92 -43.35 -16.31
N GLY A 15 13.23 -43.06 -17.57
CA GLY A 15 12.97 -43.85 -18.77
C GLY A 15 11.82 -43.18 -19.50
N GLY A 16 12.13 -42.35 -20.50
CA GLY A 16 11.11 -41.66 -21.30
C GLY A 16 11.69 -40.53 -22.14
N ALA A 17 12.19 -40.86 -23.33
CA ALA A 17 12.45 -39.89 -24.38
C ALA A 17 11.12 -39.36 -24.94
N GLY A 18 11.04 -38.07 -25.26
CA GLY A 18 9.86 -37.47 -25.87
C GLY A 18 10.10 -36.05 -26.33
N VAL A 19 10.49 -35.92 -27.60
CA VAL A 19 10.62 -34.66 -28.33
C VAL A 19 9.23 -34.07 -28.58
N GLY A 20 9.11 -32.75 -28.47
CA GLY A 20 8.21 -31.97 -29.32
C GLY A 20 6.87 -31.56 -28.72
N GLY A 21 6.43 -30.36 -29.14
CA GLY A 21 5.04 -29.94 -29.05
C GLY A 21 4.84 -28.61 -28.35
N VAL A 22 5.09 -27.51 -29.07
CA VAL A 22 4.25 -26.33 -28.87
C VAL A 22 2.83 -26.71 -29.29
N ALA A 23 1.89 -26.62 -28.36
CA ALA A 23 0.47 -26.62 -28.68
C ALA A 23 -0.21 -25.58 -27.79
N MET A 24 -0.30 -24.35 -28.30
CA MET A 24 -1.47 -23.54 -28.02
C MET A 24 -2.67 -24.29 -28.59
N GLU A 25 -3.74 -24.45 -27.82
CA GLU A 25 -5.07 -24.26 -28.40
C GLU A 25 -6.14 -23.96 -27.35
N PHE A 26 -6.93 -22.95 -27.73
CA PHE A 26 -8.15 -22.48 -27.12
C PHE A 26 -9.19 -23.59 -27.02
N SER A 27 -9.87 -23.72 -25.89
CA SER A 27 -11.22 -24.28 -25.83
C SER A 27 -11.92 -23.90 -24.52
N LYS A 28 -12.88 -22.97 -24.58
CA LYS A 28 -13.97 -22.89 -23.59
C LYS A 28 -14.75 -24.20 -23.64
N PRO A 29 -15.22 -24.74 -22.49
CA PRO A 29 -16.66 -24.67 -22.27
C PRO A 29 -17.10 -24.49 -20.80
N LYS A 30 -18.08 -23.60 -20.65
CA LYS A 30 -19.32 -23.74 -19.87
C LYS A 30 -19.37 -24.78 -18.74
N GLY A 31 -19.31 -24.28 -17.51
CA GLY A 31 -20.18 -24.68 -16.39
C GLY A 31 -19.81 -25.92 -15.58
N ARG A 32 -19.26 -25.70 -14.37
CA ARG A 32 -19.82 -26.20 -13.09
C ARG A 32 -18.96 -25.76 -11.90
N ASN A 33 -19.64 -25.12 -10.95
CA ASN A 33 -19.38 -24.99 -9.52
C ASN A 33 -17.96 -24.57 -9.08
N ILE A 34 -17.85 -23.26 -8.85
CA ILE A 34 -16.77 -22.62 -8.11
C ILE A 34 -16.92 -23.01 -6.63
N SER A 35 -16.29 -24.09 -6.20
CA SER A 35 -15.99 -24.33 -4.78
C SER A 35 -14.48 -24.26 -4.57
N LEU A 36 -13.97 -23.03 -4.64
CA LEU A 36 -12.67 -22.69 -4.07
C LEU A 36 -12.83 -21.45 -3.17
N ALA A 37 -13.72 -21.58 -2.18
CA ALA A 37 -13.63 -20.82 -0.94
C ALA A 37 -12.38 -21.31 -0.18
N LYS A 38 -11.19 -21.04 -0.74
CA LYS A 38 -9.94 -21.12 -0.01
C LYS A 38 -10.02 -19.95 0.96
N ASN A 39 -10.40 -20.26 2.20
CA ASN A 39 -10.25 -19.43 3.39
C ASN A 39 -8.78 -18.96 3.47
N LYS A 40 -8.40 -17.97 2.66
CA LYS A 40 -7.26 -17.11 2.92
C LYS A 40 -7.73 -16.23 4.06
N LYS A 41 -7.43 -16.66 5.29
CA LYS A 41 -7.25 -15.74 6.41
C LYS A 41 -6.56 -14.49 5.83
N PRO A 42 -7.14 -13.28 5.92
CA PRO A 42 -6.44 -12.10 5.45
C PRO A 42 -5.12 -12.09 6.21
N SER A 43 -4.01 -12.17 5.47
CA SER A 43 -2.69 -11.91 6.03
C SER A 43 -2.80 -10.59 6.80
N PRO A 44 -2.36 -10.51 8.07
CA PRO A 44 -2.36 -9.26 8.81
C PRO A 44 -1.48 -8.18 8.15
N PHE A 45 -0.73 -8.54 7.11
CA PHE A 45 0.17 -7.67 6.34
C PHE A 45 -0.33 -7.38 4.92
N LYS A 46 -1.64 -7.29 4.71
CA LYS A 46 -2.16 -6.66 3.49
C LYS A 46 -2.01 -5.15 3.66
N MET A 47 -0.82 -4.62 3.37
CA MET A 47 -0.64 -3.16 3.31
C MET A 47 -1.71 -2.58 2.37
N PRO A 48 -2.48 -1.57 2.82
CA PRO A 48 -3.38 -0.85 1.94
C PRO A 48 -2.60 -0.44 0.70
N THR A 49 -3.15 -0.70 -0.49
CA THR A 49 -2.48 -0.43 -1.76
C THR A 49 -2.18 1.06 -1.98
N ARG A 50 -2.77 1.95 -1.17
CA ARG A 50 -2.44 3.38 -1.03
C ARG A 50 -2.77 3.87 0.38
N CYS A 51 -2.00 4.84 0.90
CA CYS A 51 -2.29 5.47 2.18
C CYS A 51 -3.60 6.28 2.13
N GLU A 52 -4.21 6.48 3.30
CA GLU A 52 -5.39 7.32 3.44
C GLU A 52 -4.99 8.73 3.91
N PHE A 53 -5.48 9.75 3.20
CA PHE A 53 -5.31 11.14 3.58
C PHE A 53 -6.50 11.65 4.39
N PHE A 54 -6.19 12.35 5.47
CA PHE A 54 -7.15 12.96 6.38
C PHE A 54 -6.84 14.44 6.53
N TRP A 55 -7.86 15.27 6.35
CA TRP A 55 -7.79 16.70 6.58
C TRP A 55 -8.34 17.04 7.97
N ILE A 56 -7.51 17.63 8.81
CA ILE A 56 -7.87 18.13 10.14
C ILE A 56 -8.84 19.31 10.00
N GLN A 57 -10.06 19.12 10.51
CA GLN A 57 -11.11 20.14 10.56
C GLN A 57 -10.92 21.04 11.77
N ASP A 58 -10.71 20.44 12.94
CA ASP A 58 -10.59 21.13 14.20
C ASP A 58 -9.59 20.39 15.10
N SER A 59 -8.44 21.01 15.36
CA SER A 59 -7.39 20.44 16.22
C SER A 59 -7.83 20.37 17.68
N GLY A 60 -8.70 21.28 18.14
CA GLY A 60 -9.20 21.31 19.52
C GLY A 60 -10.20 20.18 19.79
N LYS A 61 -11.07 19.89 18.83
CA LYS A 61 -12.04 18.78 18.88
C LYS A 61 -11.48 17.45 18.40
N ARG A 62 -10.23 17.44 17.92
CA ARG A 62 -9.54 16.29 17.32
C ARG A 62 -10.37 15.63 16.21
N THR A 63 -10.98 16.43 15.34
CA THR A 63 -11.79 15.93 14.22
C THR A 63 -11.06 16.02 12.89
N VAL A 64 -11.17 14.95 12.09
CA VAL A 64 -10.59 14.86 10.75
C VAL A 64 -11.64 14.42 9.75
N LYS A 65 -11.49 14.85 8.52
CA LYS A 65 -12.32 14.44 7.39
C LYS A 65 -11.46 13.73 6.36
N LYS A 66 -11.93 12.59 5.84
CA LYS A 66 -11.21 11.90 4.76
C LYS A 66 -11.19 12.76 3.50
N ILE A 67 -10.01 12.90 2.88
CA ILE A 67 -9.81 13.64 1.63
C ILE A 67 -9.20 12.72 0.58
N GLU A 68 -9.61 12.91 -0.68
CA GLU A 68 -9.05 12.16 -1.79
C GLU A 68 -7.64 12.68 -2.14
N GLU A 69 -6.73 11.75 -2.40
CA GLU A 69 -5.33 12.01 -2.79
C GLU A 69 -5.24 12.98 -3.97
N SER A 70 -6.01 12.75 -5.04
CA SER A 70 -5.99 13.58 -6.25
C SER A 70 -6.44 15.01 -5.98
N ARG A 71 -7.42 15.19 -5.08
CA ARG A 71 -7.90 16.51 -4.67
C ARG A 71 -6.82 17.23 -3.87
N LEU A 72 -6.24 16.55 -2.88
CA LEU A 72 -5.16 17.10 -2.06
C LEU A 72 -3.96 17.50 -2.94
N GLN A 73 -3.55 16.64 -3.87
CA GLN A 73 -2.46 16.90 -4.79
C GLN A 73 -2.71 18.15 -5.65
N ARG A 74 -3.92 18.29 -6.20
CA ARG A 74 -4.29 19.47 -6.99
C ARG A 74 -4.21 20.75 -6.16
N GLU A 75 -4.78 20.74 -4.96
CA GLU A 75 -4.78 21.92 -4.07
C GLU A 75 -3.35 22.29 -3.61
N ILE A 76 -2.46 21.31 -3.40
CA ILE A 76 -1.04 21.56 -3.05
C ILE A 76 -0.25 22.10 -4.25
N LYS A 77 -0.47 21.55 -5.45
CA LYS A 77 0.15 22.06 -6.70
C LYS A 77 -0.27 23.50 -6.97
N GLU A 78 -1.55 23.82 -6.76
CA GLU A 78 -2.04 25.19 -6.87
C GLU A 78 -1.33 26.13 -5.90
N GLN A 79 -0.95 25.66 -4.71
CA GLN A 79 -0.19 26.42 -3.70
C GLN A 79 1.30 26.56 -4.01
N LYS A 80 1.78 25.95 -5.11
CA LYS A 80 3.20 25.92 -5.51
C LYS A 80 4.11 25.33 -4.42
N THR A 81 3.59 24.39 -3.64
CA THR A 81 4.31 23.75 -2.52
C THR A 81 4.70 22.32 -2.89
N GLU A 82 5.52 22.15 -3.93
CA GLU A 82 5.87 20.82 -4.46
C GLU A 82 6.65 19.95 -3.46
N ASP A 83 7.46 20.56 -2.59
CA ASP A 83 8.21 19.85 -1.55
C ASP A 83 7.30 19.22 -0.48
N LEU A 84 6.13 19.81 -0.24
CA LEU A 84 5.13 19.26 0.66
C LEU A 84 4.57 17.95 0.11
N TRP A 85 4.25 17.91 -1.19
CA TRP A 85 3.74 16.70 -1.83
C TRP A 85 4.77 15.56 -1.78
N LYS A 86 6.04 15.85 -2.05
CA LYS A 86 7.12 14.85 -1.99
C LYS A 86 7.23 14.21 -0.60
N ARG A 87 7.11 15.01 0.47
CA ARG A 87 7.10 14.50 1.85
C ARG A 87 5.88 13.62 2.13
N LEU A 88 4.70 14.05 1.70
CA LEU A 88 3.47 13.28 1.86
C LEU A 88 3.55 11.93 1.13
N ASP A 89 4.06 11.91 -0.11
CA ASP A 89 4.21 10.71 -0.93
C ASP A 89 5.24 9.72 -0.34
N SER A 90 6.36 10.26 0.15
CA SER A 90 7.37 9.47 0.88
C SER A 90 6.77 8.83 2.14
N ASP A 91 6.09 9.62 2.96
CA ASP A 91 5.48 9.12 4.19
C ASP A 91 4.32 8.17 3.91
N CYS A 92 3.61 8.34 2.79
CA CYS A 92 2.49 7.48 2.36
C CYS A 92 2.95 6.05 2.08
N SER A 93 4.20 5.89 1.67
CA SER A 93 4.81 4.59 1.41
C SER A 93 5.09 3.79 2.69
N VAL A 94 5.15 4.45 3.85
CA VAL A 94 5.49 3.85 5.15
C VAL A 94 4.30 3.87 6.10
N LYS A 95 3.52 4.96 6.08
CA LYS A 95 2.38 5.21 6.95
C LYS A 95 1.08 4.94 6.19
N TRP A 96 0.20 4.17 6.83
CA TRP A 96 -1.14 3.89 6.29
C TRP A 96 -2.09 5.09 6.35
N LYS A 97 -1.80 6.07 7.22
CA LYS A 97 -2.60 7.28 7.42
C LYS A 97 -1.71 8.50 7.48
N ILE A 98 -2.17 9.55 6.81
CA ILE A 98 -1.53 10.85 6.80
C ILE A 98 -2.55 11.92 7.15
N TYR A 99 -2.19 12.75 8.13
CA TYR A 99 -2.99 13.88 8.55
C TYR A 99 -2.38 15.19 8.03
N VAL A 100 -3.20 16.01 7.40
CA VAL A 100 -2.82 17.33 6.89
C VAL A 100 -3.76 18.39 7.44
N ALA A 101 -3.25 19.58 7.70
CA ALA A 101 -4.04 20.71 8.16
C ALA A 101 -3.96 21.87 7.17
N LYS A 102 -4.98 22.72 7.16
CA LYS A 102 -4.90 24.05 6.55
C LYS A 102 -4.60 25.05 7.65
N ARG A 103 -3.47 25.75 7.56
CA ARG A 103 -3.07 26.75 8.55
C ARG A 103 -2.71 28.07 7.89
N TYR A 104 -2.90 29.15 8.63
CA TYR A 104 -2.44 30.47 8.21
C TYR A 104 -0.92 30.52 8.27
N VAL A 105 -0.28 30.93 7.18
CA VAL A 105 1.17 31.09 7.10
C VAL A 105 1.46 32.56 6.89
N SER A 106 2.09 33.19 7.89
CA SER A 106 2.49 34.59 7.82
C SER A 106 3.49 34.79 6.68
N GLY A 107 3.26 35.79 5.82
CA GLY A 107 4.07 36.06 4.64
C GLY A 107 3.61 35.36 3.35
N SER A 108 2.52 34.58 3.39
CA SER A 108 1.88 34.05 2.18
C SER A 108 0.69 34.92 1.76
N SER A 109 0.55 35.21 0.46
CA SER A 109 -0.64 35.88 -0.09
C SER A 109 -1.92 35.04 0.03
N ARG A 110 -1.83 33.80 0.53
CA ARG A 110 -2.97 32.91 0.76
C ARG A 110 -3.23 32.74 2.24
N MET A 111 -4.45 33.04 2.66
CA MET A 111 -4.88 32.98 4.06
C MET A 111 -4.84 31.56 4.67
N ASN A 112 -4.71 30.50 3.87
CA ASN A 112 -4.61 29.13 4.37
C ASN A 112 -3.75 28.28 3.42
N GLN A 113 -2.68 27.69 3.95
CA GLN A 113 -1.83 26.75 3.23
C GLN A 113 -1.93 25.36 3.84
N TRP A 114 -1.80 24.35 2.99
CA TRP A 114 -1.66 22.97 3.43
C TRP A 114 -0.33 22.83 4.16
N VAL A 115 -0.37 22.24 5.34
CA VAL A 115 0.80 21.92 6.15
C VAL A 115 0.73 20.46 6.57
N TYR A 116 1.92 19.87 6.63
CA TYR A 116 2.15 18.53 7.14
C TYR A 116 3.11 18.65 8.31
N GLU A 117 2.66 18.24 9.48
CA GLU A 117 3.46 18.29 10.71
C GLU A 117 3.47 16.93 11.39
N ASP A 118 4.65 16.55 11.88
CA ASP A 118 4.83 15.31 12.65
C ASP A 118 4.05 15.29 13.96
N GLY A 119 3.77 16.47 14.55
CA GLY A 119 2.93 16.60 15.74
C GLY A 119 1.52 16.09 15.49
N ASP A 120 0.93 16.48 14.35
CA ASP A 120 -0.41 16.07 13.95
C ASP A 120 -0.53 14.55 13.73
N GLN A 121 0.57 13.87 13.37
CA GLN A 121 0.55 12.41 13.13
C GLN A 121 0.45 11.58 14.42
N LYS A 122 0.77 12.18 15.58
CA LYS A 122 0.83 11.48 16.88
C LYS A 122 -0.49 11.53 17.63
N HIS A 123 -1.45 12.32 17.16
CA HIS A 123 -2.74 12.49 17.81
C HIS A 123 -3.75 11.41 17.39
N SER A 124 -4.62 11.03 18.32
CA SER A 124 -5.78 10.21 18.01
C SER A 124 -6.91 11.10 17.50
N TRP A 125 -7.29 10.91 16.25
CA TRP A 125 -8.29 11.72 15.56
C TRP A 125 -9.61 10.97 15.39
N THR A 126 -10.72 11.69 15.55
CA THR A 126 -12.08 11.21 15.27
C THR A 126 -12.44 11.57 13.83
N VAL A 127 -12.78 10.57 13.03
CA VAL A 127 -13.23 10.78 11.63
C VAL A 127 -14.69 11.22 11.62
N ILE A 128 -15.00 12.30 10.91
CA ILE A 128 -16.34 12.86 10.72
C ILE A 128 -16.74 12.95 9.25
#